data_AF-A0A8I1V603-F1
#
_entry.id   AF-A0A8I1V603-F1
#
_cell.length_a   1.000
_cell.length_b   1.000
_cell.length_c   1.000
_cell.angle_alpha   90.00
_cell.angle_beta   90.00
_cell.angle_gamma   90.00
#
_symmetry.space_group_name_H-M   'P 1'
#
loop_
_entity.id
_entity.type
_entity.pdbx_description
1 polymer ?
#
loop_
_entity_poly.entity_id
_entity_poly.type
_entity_poly.pdbx_seq_one_letter_code
_entity_poly.pdbx_strand_id
1 'polypeptide(L)'
;MPAALSTPLTPSACPLCGQANECAIAAGRPAESCWCMTQAINPAALAALPHEARGKVCICAACGAPAPVAQQPSAAGDPPSPI
;
A
#
# COMPACT_ATOMS: atom_id res chain seq x y z
N MET A 1 10.25 -25.51 20.52
CA MET A 1 9.46 -24.60 19.68
C MET A 1 10.46 -23.65 19.02
N PRO A 2 10.65 -23.71 17.69
CA PRO A 2 11.63 -22.87 17.02
C PRO A 2 11.15 -21.42 17.05
N ALA A 3 12.04 -20.49 17.38
CA ALA A 3 11.78 -19.07 17.29
C ALA A 3 11.36 -18.74 15.86
N ALA A 4 10.15 -18.19 15.71
CA ALA A 4 9.76 -17.53 14.48
C ALA A 4 10.86 -16.53 14.14
N LEU A 5 11.45 -16.63 12.94
CA LEU A 5 12.38 -15.62 12.45
C LEU A 5 11.58 -14.33 12.27
N SER A 6 11.49 -13.54 13.34
CA SER A 6 10.98 -12.18 13.30
C SER A 6 11.97 -11.37 12.47
N THR A 7 11.71 -11.23 11.18
CA THR A 7 12.39 -10.21 10.37
C THR A 7 12.28 -8.89 11.14
N PRO A 8 13.42 -8.24 11.47
CA PRO A 8 13.38 -6.99 12.19
C PRO A 8 12.59 -5.98 11.37
N LEU A 9 11.45 -5.57 11.94
CA LEU A 9 10.57 -4.52 11.45
C LEU A 9 11.38 -3.23 11.30
N THR A 10 11.86 -3.00 10.09
CA THR A 10 12.66 -1.82 9.76
C THR A 10 11.71 -0.76 9.22
N PRO A 11 11.55 0.39 9.91
CA PRO A 11 10.51 1.37 9.57
C PRO A 11 10.67 1.95 8.16
N SER A 12 11.89 1.92 7.61
CA SER A 12 12.22 2.44 6.28
C SER A 12 12.33 1.36 5.18
N ALA A 13 12.05 0.09 5.49
CA ALA A 13 12.13 -1.02 4.53
C ALA A 13 10.78 -1.71 4.34
N CYS A 14 10.51 -2.10 3.10
CA CYS A 14 9.30 -2.83 2.72
C CYS A 14 9.42 -4.28 3.21
N PRO A 15 8.49 -4.77 4.04
CA PRO A 15 8.53 -6.15 4.55
C PRO A 15 8.29 -7.22 3.47
N LEU A 16 7.82 -6.84 2.27
CA LEU A 16 7.55 -7.77 1.17
C LEU A 16 8.77 -8.00 0.28
N CYS A 17 9.60 -6.98 0.07
CA CYS A 17 10.72 -7.04 -0.90
C CYS A 17 12.07 -6.55 -0.34
N GLY A 18 12.11 -6.01 0.89
CA GLY A 18 13.31 -5.50 1.53
C GLY A 18 13.82 -4.14 1.02
N GLN A 19 13.23 -3.59 -0.06
CA GLN A 19 13.60 -2.28 -0.60
C GLN A 19 13.06 -1.13 0.26
N ALA A 20 13.52 0.11 0.01
CA ALA A 20 12.99 1.29 0.69
C ALA A 20 11.46 1.38 0.51
N ASN A 21 10.73 1.64 1.60
CA ASN A 21 9.27 1.78 1.56
C ASN A 21 8.79 3.23 1.33
N GLU A 22 9.73 4.19 1.30
CA GLU A 22 9.48 5.62 1.15
C GLU A 22 8.45 6.18 2.15
N CYS A 23 8.43 5.63 3.36
CA CYS A 23 7.53 6.08 4.42
C CYS A 23 7.87 7.50 4.88
N ALA A 24 6.95 8.44 4.65
CA ALA A 24 7.11 9.83 5.09
C ALA A 24 7.26 9.94 6.61
N ILE A 25 6.47 9.19 7.39
CA ILE A 25 6.53 9.21 8.86
C ILE A 25 7.90 8.74 9.37
N ALA A 26 8.43 7.65 8.82
CA ALA A 26 9.76 7.16 9.16
C ALA A 26 10.88 8.15 8.80
N ALA A 27 10.65 8.97 7.76
CA ALA A 27 11.54 10.04 7.34
C ALA A 27 11.31 11.39 8.09
N GLY A 28 10.39 11.46 9.06
CA GLY A 28 10.06 12.70 9.78
C GLY A 28 9.30 13.74 8.94
N ARG A 29 8.62 13.29 7.88
CA ARG A 29 7.81 14.11 6.95
C ARG A 29 6.32 13.88 7.23
N PRO A 30 5.44 14.83 6.84
CA PRO A 30 3.99 14.69 7.08
C PRO A 30 3.42 13.46 6.35
N ALA A 31 2.46 12.78 6.99
CA ALA A 31 1.88 11.52 6.50
C ALA A 31 1.38 11.63 5.05
N GLU A 32 0.71 12.75 4.75
CA GLU A 32 0.15 13.09 3.43
C GLU A 32 1.18 13.14 2.30
N SER A 33 2.48 13.27 2.62
CA SER A 33 3.56 13.17 1.64
C SER A 33 3.99 11.74 1.31
N CYS A 34 3.41 10.73 1.97
CA CYS A 34 3.64 9.33 1.68
C CYS A 34 2.81 8.89 0.47
N TRP A 35 3.41 8.14 -0.46
CA TRP A 35 2.72 7.64 -1.65
C TRP A 35 1.42 6.86 -1.32
N CYS A 36 1.42 6.16 -0.18
CA CYS A 36 0.29 5.33 0.24
C CYS A 36 -0.92 6.13 0.74
N MET A 37 -0.76 7.43 1.01
CA MET A 37 -1.86 8.33 1.36
C MET A 37 -2.52 8.94 0.12
N THR A 38 -1.84 8.95 -1.02
CA THR A 38 -2.34 9.57 -2.27
C THR A 38 -2.83 8.55 -3.30
N GLN A 39 -2.40 7.29 -3.21
CA GLN A 39 -2.86 6.20 -4.07
C GLN A 39 -3.60 5.12 -3.30
N ALA A 40 -4.55 4.48 -4.00
CA ALA A 40 -5.17 3.25 -3.52
C ALA A 40 -4.10 2.16 -3.34
N ILE A 41 -4.19 1.41 -2.25
CA ILE A 41 -3.29 0.29 -1.95
C ILE A 41 -4.00 -1.02 -2.32
N ASN A 42 -3.29 -1.94 -2.97
CA ASN A 42 -3.78 -3.27 -3.27
C ASN A 42 -4.08 -4.03 -1.96
N PRO A 43 -5.33 -4.45 -1.70
CA PRO A 43 -5.68 -5.19 -0.49
C PRO A 43 -4.97 -6.54 -0.40
N ALA A 44 -4.63 -7.17 -1.54
CA ALA A 44 -3.85 -8.40 -1.55
C ALA A 44 -2.42 -8.17 -1.04
N ALA A 45 -1.82 -7.01 -1.32
CA ALA A 45 -0.51 -6.64 -0.79
C ALA A 45 -0.54 -6.46 0.73
N LEU A 46 -1.61 -5.87 1.27
CA LEU A 46 -1.82 -5.76 2.72
C LEU A 46 -2.05 -7.11 3.38
N ALA A 47 -2.75 -8.03 2.71
CA ALA A 47 -2.98 -9.39 3.18
C ALA A 47 -1.71 -10.24 3.19
N ALA A 48 -0.76 -9.97 2.28
CA ALA A 48 0.53 -10.65 2.22
C ALA A 48 1.52 -10.21 3.32
N LEU A 49 1.21 -9.15 4.06
CA LEU A 49 2.08 -8.66 5.13
C LEU A 49 2.16 -9.65 6.30
N PRO A 50 3.36 -9.85 6.88
CA PRO A 50 3.50 -10.52 8.16
C PRO A 50 2.63 -9.85 9.23
N HIS A 51 2.05 -10.65 10.13
CA HIS A 51 1.16 -10.15 11.18
C HIS A 51 1.82 -9.05 12.01
N GLU A 52 3.11 -9.17 12.32
CA GLU A 52 3.86 -8.17 13.09
C GLU A 52 4.03 -6.84 12.36
N ALA A 53 4.03 -6.83 11.03
CA ALA A 53 4.24 -5.64 10.20
C ALA A 53 2.94 -4.87 9.88
N ARG A 54 1.79 -5.56 9.92
CA ARG A 54 0.49 -4.97 9.60
C ARG A 54 0.16 -3.79 10.52
N GLY A 55 -0.10 -2.63 9.91
CA GLY A 55 -0.41 -1.39 10.63
C GLY A 55 0.78 -0.74 11.35
N LYS A 56 2.00 -1.29 11.21
CA LYS A 56 3.21 -0.78 11.87
C LYS A 56 4.28 -0.29 10.88
N VAL A 57 4.41 -0.95 9.73
CA VAL A 57 5.42 -0.62 8.71
C VAL A 57 4.76 -0.46 7.35
N CYS A 58 5.17 0.56 6.60
CA CYS A 58 4.68 0.79 5.25
C CYS A 58 5.29 -0.19 4.24
N ILE A 59 4.54 -0.48 3.18
CA ILE A 59 5.05 -1.17 1.98
C ILE A 59 5.49 -0.14 0.93
N CYS A 60 6.35 -0.54 -0.01
CA CYS A 60 6.75 0.32 -1.12
C CYS A 60 5.67 0.38 -2.21
N ALA A 61 5.72 1.43 -3.05
CA ALA A 61 4.78 1.62 -4.15
C ALA A 61 4.76 0.43 -5.12
N ALA A 62 5.92 -0.17 -5.41
CA ALA A 62 6.00 -1.34 -6.30
C ALA A 62 5.23 -2.56 -5.76
N CYS A 63 5.22 -2.79 -4.44
CA CYS A 63 4.50 -3.90 -3.85
C CYS A 63 3.03 -3.57 -3.53
N GLY A 64 2.74 -2.31 -3.22
CA GLY A 64 1.43 -1.89 -2.76
C GLY A 64 0.53 -1.28 -3.83
N ALA A 65 1.06 -0.88 -4.99
CA ALA A 65 0.24 -0.35 -6.07
C ALA A 65 -0.77 -1.42 -6.55
N PRO A 66 -2.00 -1.01 -6.92
CA PRO A 66 -2.92 -1.90 -7.61
C PRO A 66 -2.25 -2.34 -8.91
N ALA A 67 -2.46 -3.60 -9.30
CA ALA A 67 -2.19 -4.00 -10.67
C ALA A 67 -2.88 -2.99 -11.61
N PRO A 68 -2.30 -2.65 -12.77
CA PRO A 68 -2.97 -1.80 -13.73
C PRO A 68 -4.31 -2.43 -14.09
N VAL A 69 -5.37 -2.00 -13.42
CA VAL A 69 -6.71 -2.32 -13.85
C VAL A 69 -6.84 -1.49 -15.12
N ALA A 70 -6.90 -2.16 -16.27
CA ALA A 70 -7.31 -1.51 -17.50
C ALA A 70 -8.59 -0.78 -17.15
N GLN A 71 -8.54 0.56 -17.14
CA GLN A 71 -9.63 1.40 -16.71
C GLN A 71 -10.88 0.96 -17.46
N GLN A 72 -11.89 0.47 -16.76
CA GLN A 72 -13.25 0.43 -17.27
C GLN A 72 -13.85 1.78 -16.91
N PRO A 73 -14.07 2.69 -17.88
CA PRO A 73 -14.83 3.89 -17.62
C PRO A 73 -16.31 3.49 -17.56
N SER A 74 -16.87 3.42 -16.37
CA SER A 74 -18.32 3.30 -16.12
C SER A 74 -18.56 3.88 -14.73
N ALA A 75 -19.29 4.98 -14.52
CA ALA A 75 -20.36 5.56 -15.30
C ALA A 75 -20.21 7.08 -15.44
N ALA A 76 -20.07 7.55 -16.68
CA ALA A 76 -20.66 8.83 -17.06
C ALA A 76 -22.19 8.62 -17.01
N GLY A 77 -22.89 9.56 -16.39
CA GLY A 77 -24.30 9.45 -16.04
C GLY A 77 -25.23 9.15 -17.21
N ASP A 78 -26.34 8.50 -16.86
CA ASP A 78 -27.57 8.52 -17.63
C ASP A 78 -27.90 9.97 -18.05
N PRO A 79 -27.99 10.30 -19.34
CA PRO A 79 -28.72 11.49 -19.75
C PRO A 79 -30.22 11.24 -19.52
N PRO A 80 -30.99 12.21 -18.99
CA PRO A 80 -32.44 12.04 -18.88
C PRO A 80 -33.05 11.88 -20.29
N SER A 81 -33.89 10.87 -20.45
CA SER A 81 -34.69 10.65 -21.67
C SER A 81 -35.68 11.79 -21.88
N PRO A 82 -35.91 12.27 -23.12
CA PRO A 82 -36.97 13.22 -23.41
C PRO A 82 -38.32 12.48 -23.51
N ILE A 83 -39.31 12.93 -22.73
CA ILE A 83 -40.75 12.84 -23.04
C ILE A 83 -41.30 14.26 -22.99
#